data_AF-A0A7X3HEL9-F1
#
_entry.id   AF-A0A7X3HEL9-F1
#
_cell.length_a   1.000
_cell.length_b   1.000
_cell.length_c   1.000
_cell.angle_alpha   90.00
_cell.angle_beta   90.00
_cell.angle_gamma   90.00
#
_symmetry.space_group_name_H-M   'P 1'
#
loop_
_entity.id
_entity.type
_entity.pdbx_description
1 polymer ?
#
loop_
_entity_poly.entity_id
_entity_poly.type
_entity_poly.pdbx_seq_one_letter_code
_entity_poly.pdbx_strand_id
1 'polypeptide(L)'
;TFLVQHWLGNEGMPRRYADYLDSDGFTTLNQISTIFSFLLGMSVLPFIWNVIKSWRYGEVVTVDDPWGYGNSLEWATSCPPPRHNFTSLPRIRSERPAFELHYPHMVERMRREAHVGHHV
;
A
#
# COMPACT_ATOMS: atom_id res chain seq x y z
N THR A 1 -6.78 -1.15 18.67
CA THR A 1 -5.55 -0.71 19.37
C THR A 1 -5.50 0.79 19.54
N PHE A 2 -5.36 1.59 18.48
CA PHE A 2 -4.99 3.02 18.62
C PHE A 2 -6.13 4.02 18.84
N LEU A 3 -7.37 3.68 18.48
CA LEU A 3 -8.48 4.62 18.62
C LEU A 3 -8.68 5.04 20.10
N VAL A 4 -8.69 4.08 21.02
CA VAL A 4 -8.83 4.32 22.48
C VAL A 4 -7.69 5.14 23.09
N GLN A 5 -6.52 5.20 22.44
CA GLN A 5 -5.36 5.95 22.90
C GLN A 5 -5.57 7.48 22.78
N HIS A 6 -6.51 7.94 21.94
CA HIS A 6 -6.88 9.36 21.86
C HIS A 6 -7.59 9.80 23.15
N TRP A 7 -8.54 8.99 23.64
CA TRP A 7 -9.24 9.25 24.90
C TRP A 7 -8.32 9.11 26.10
N LEU A 8 -7.55 8.02 26.17
CA LEU A 8 -6.60 7.77 27.26
C LEU A 8 -5.52 8.86 27.36
N GLY A 9 -5.05 9.40 26.23
CA GLY A 9 -4.14 10.54 26.21
C GLY A 9 -4.81 11.84 26.70
N ASN A 10 -6.09 12.06 26.36
CA ASN A 10 -6.88 13.20 26.83
C ASN A 10 -7.22 13.12 28.33
N GLU A 11 -7.38 11.90 28.86
CA GLU A 11 -7.58 11.62 30.30
C GLU A 11 -6.28 11.79 31.12
N GLY A 12 -5.15 12.03 30.46
CA GLY A 12 -3.92 12.47 31.12
C GLY A 12 -2.84 11.40 31.26
N MET A 13 -2.94 10.25 30.59
CA MET A 13 -1.85 9.27 30.54
C MET A 13 -0.78 9.71 29.51
N PRO A 14 0.40 10.21 29.92
CA PRO A 14 1.41 10.66 28.99
C PRO A 14 2.18 9.45 28.43
N ARG A 15 2.85 9.65 27.29
CA ARG A 15 3.61 8.58 26.63
C ARG A 15 4.82 8.14 27.47
N ARG A 16 5.27 6.89 27.23
CA ARG A 16 6.52 6.29 27.77
C ARG A 16 6.51 6.00 29.28
N TYR A 17 5.35 5.89 29.90
CA TYR A 17 5.20 5.35 31.25
C TYR A 17 5.19 3.83 31.22
N ALA A 18 5.90 3.20 32.16
CA ALA A 18 5.97 1.74 32.28
C ALA A 18 4.84 1.19 33.16
N ASP A 19 4.40 1.98 34.14
CA ASP A 19 3.33 1.68 35.10
C ASP A 19 2.39 2.88 35.28
N TYR A 20 1.24 2.62 35.89
CA TYR A 20 0.22 3.60 36.28
C TYR A 20 -0.50 3.08 37.54
N LEU A 21 -1.19 3.95 38.30
CA LEU A 21 -1.93 3.54 39.49
C LEU A 21 -3.33 3.05 39.12
N ASP A 22 -3.85 2.06 39.86
CA ASP A 22 -5.23 1.59 39.67
C ASP A 22 -6.28 2.69 39.93
N SER A 23 -5.94 3.70 40.73
CA SER A 23 -6.76 4.88 40.98
C SER A 23 -6.92 5.80 39.76
N ASP A 24 -6.06 5.68 38.75
CA ASP A 24 -6.01 6.61 37.62
C ASP A 24 -7.08 6.32 36.55
N GLY A 25 -7.72 5.15 36.60
CA GLY A 25 -8.81 4.78 35.68
C GLY A 25 -8.37 4.33 34.27
N PHE A 26 -7.07 4.26 33.99
CA PHE A 26 -6.55 3.90 32.65
C PHE A 26 -6.64 2.41 32.29
N THR A 27 -6.95 1.55 33.27
CA THR A 27 -6.91 0.08 33.13
C THR A 27 -7.79 -0.44 31.99
N THR A 28 -9.05 -0.01 31.90
CA THR A 28 -9.99 -0.53 30.89
C THR A 28 -9.54 -0.18 29.47
N LEU A 29 -9.11 1.07 29.23
CA LEU A 29 -8.67 1.53 27.91
C LEU A 29 -7.35 0.84 27.49
N ASN A 30 -6.43 0.60 28.44
CA ASN A 30 -5.21 -0.17 28.19
C ASN A 30 -5.48 -1.66 27.92
N GLN A 31 -6.45 -2.28 28.59
CA GLN A 31 -6.86 -3.66 28.33
C GLN A 31 -7.47 -3.80 26.92
N ILE A 32 -8.37 -2.90 26.54
CA ILE A 32 -8.94 -2.88 25.17
C ILE A 32 -7.82 -2.72 24.14
N SER A 33 -6.90 -1.77 24.37
CA SER A 33 -5.74 -1.58 23.49
C SER A 33 -4.93 -2.86 23.33
N THR A 34 -4.65 -3.57 24.42
CA THR A 34 -3.88 -4.82 24.47
C THR A 34 -4.55 -5.95 23.68
N ILE A 35 -5.86 -6.17 23.87
CA ILE A 35 -6.61 -7.20 23.13
C ILE A 35 -6.46 -6.99 21.63
N PHE A 36 -6.65 -5.76 21.15
CA PHE A 36 -6.54 -5.47 19.74
C PHE A 36 -5.08 -5.42 19.24
N SER A 37 -4.09 -5.16 20.11
CA SER A 37 -2.67 -5.31 19.76
C SER A 37 -2.32 -6.76 19.45
N PHE A 38 -2.83 -7.71 20.25
CA PHE A 38 -2.70 -9.13 19.94
C PHE A 38 -3.43 -9.50 18.64
N LEU A 39 -4.64 -8.95 18.41
CA LEU A 39 -5.35 -9.15 17.14
C LEU A 39 -4.56 -8.62 15.94
N LEU A 40 -3.95 -7.44 16.07
CA LEU A 40 -3.09 -6.86 15.04
C LEU A 40 -1.85 -7.75 14.81
N GLY A 41 -1.22 -8.26 15.86
CA GLY A 41 -0.14 -9.24 15.75
C GLY A 41 -0.58 -10.51 15.01
N MET A 42 -1.75 -11.05 15.34
CA MET A 42 -2.32 -12.23 14.68
C MET A 42 -2.65 -11.98 13.20
N SER A 43 -2.97 -10.75 12.81
CA SER A 43 -3.22 -10.40 11.39
C SER A 43 -2.02 -10.60 10.47
N VAL A 44 -0.80 -10.67 11.02
CA VAL A 44 0.41 -10.97 10.24
C VAL A 44 0.46 -12.44 9.81
N LEU A 45 -0.19 -13.35 10.55
CA LEU A 45 -0.21 -14.78 10.23
C LEU A 45 -0.83 -15.09 8.85
N PRO A 46 -2.07 -14.62 8.52
CA PRO A 46 -2.63 -14.84 7.19
C PRO A 46 -1.83 -14.14 6.09
N PHE A 47 -1.17 -13.00 6.39
CA PHE A 47 -0.28 -12.33 5.44
C PHE A 47 0.94 -13.21 5.09
N ILE A 48 1.65 -13.73 6.10
CA ILE A 48 2.80 -14.63 5.90
C ILE A 48 2.36 -15.89 5.14
N TRP A 49 1.23 -16.48 5.54
CA TRP A 49 0.65 -17.62 4.85
C TRP A 49 0.38 -17.32 3.37
N ASN A 50 -0.21 -16.17 3.07
CA ASN A 50 -0.51 -15.76 1.70
C ASN A 50 0.76 -15.57 0.87
N VAL A 51 1.81 -14.96 1.42
CA VAL A 51 3.10 -14.79 0.74
C VAL A 51 3.73 -16.16 0.42
N ILE A 52 3.80 -17.08 1.38
CA ILE A 52 4.39 -18.40 1.18
C ILE A 52 3.60 -19.21 0.15
N LYS A 53 2.27 -19.21 0.27
CA LYS A 53 1.38 -19.95 -0.64
C LYS A 53 1.45 -19.39 -2.06
N SER A 54 1.44 -18.07 -2.20
CA SER A 54 1.48 -17.42 -3.53
C SER A 54 2.86 -17.53 -4.19
N TRP A 55 3.94 -17.53 -3.41
CA TRP A 55 5.29 -17.72 -3.95
C TRP A 55 5.52 -19.13 -4.51
N ARG A 56 4.97 -20.17 -3.87
CA ARG A 56 5.16 -21.57 -4.31
C ARG A 56 4.07 -22.11 -5.22
N TYR A 57 2.84 -21.67 -5.03
CA TYR A 57 1.64 -22.25 -5.65
C TYR A 57 0.67 -21.18 -6.18
N GLY A 58 1.10 -19.92 -6.28
CA GLY A 58 0.29 -18.84 -6.84
C GLY A 58 0.05 -19.03 -8.33
N GLU A 59 -0.97 -18.34 -8.84
CA GLU A 59 -1.22 -18.26 -10.28
C GLU A 59 -0.08 -17.50 -10.96
N VAL A 60 0.44 -18.06 -12.05
CA VAL A 60 1.57 -17.48 -12.79
C VAL A 60 1.03 -16.42 -13.74
N VAL A 61 1.52 -15.20 -13.59
CA VAL A 61 1.24 -14.09 -14.50
C VAL A 61 2.10 -14.23 -15.75
N THR A 62 1.48 -14.16 -16.93
CA THR A 62 2.17 -14.21 -18.24
C THR A 62 2.16 -12.86 -18.97
N VAL A 63 1.56 -11.83 -18.37
CA VAL A 63 1.47 -10.47 -18.90
C VAL A 63 2.45 -9.53 -18.19
N ASP A 64 2.83 -8.44 -18.86
CA ASP A 64 3.75 -7.43 -18.30
C ASP A 64 3.09 -6.62 -17.17
N ASP A 65 1.77 -6.36 -17.27
CA ASP A 65 1.00 -5.63 -16.26
C ASP A 65 -0.19 -6.46 -15.71
N PRO A 66 -0.04 -7.13 -14.56
CA PRO A 66 -1.14 -7.86 -13.92
C PRO A 66 -2.25 -6.97 -13.33
N TRP A 67 -2.01 -5.66 -13.15
CA TRP A 67 -2.98 -4.72 -12.56
C TRP A 67 -3.72 -3.90 -13.61
N GLY A 68 -3.33 -4.00 -14.87
CA GLY A 68 -4.02 -3.53 -16.07
C GLY A 68 -3.75 -2.07 -16.46
N TYR A 69 -3.58 -1.15 -15.50
CA TYR A 69 -3.34 0.27 -15.77
C TYR A 69 -2.10 0.81 -15.06
N GLY A 70 -1.02 0.03 -15.07
CA GLY A 70 0.30 0.38 -14.59
C GLY A 70 0.86 1.62 -15.29
N ASN A 71 1.60 2.44 -14.53
CA ASN A 71 1.98 3.79 -14.94
C ASN A 71 3.47 3.94 -15.17
N SER A 72 4.22 3.69 -14.11
CA SER A 72 5.67 3.70 -14.06
C SER A 72 6.26 2.69 -15.04
N LEU A 73 7.54 2.89 -15.38
CA LEU A 73 8.27 2.06 -16.32
C LEU A 73 8.35 0.59 -15.92
N GLU A 74 8.20 0.27 -14.63
CA GLU A 74 8.22 -1.12 -14.11
C GLU A 74 7.13 -2.00 -14.71
N TRP A 75 6.01 -1.42 -15.16
CA TRP A 75 4.90 -2.15 -15.79
C TRP A 75 5.05 -2.29 -17.30
N ALA A 76 6.19 -1.87 -17.88
CA ALA A 76 6.51 -2.04 -19.29
C ALA A 76 7.51 -3.19 -19.54
N THR A 77 7.83 -3.99 -18.52
CA THR A 77 8.68 -5.18 -18.64
C THR A 77 7.93 -6.43 -18.19
N SER A 78 8.45 -7.59 -18.57
CA SER A 78 7.89 -8.90 -18.21
C SER A 78 7.82 -9.14 -16.71
N CYS A 79 6.89 -9.99 -16.29
CA CYS A 79 6.76 -10.51 -14.93
C CYS A 79 7.10 -12.02 -14.91
N PRO A 80 8.25 -12.46 -14.37
CA PRO A 80 9.30 -11.69 -13.69
C PRO A 80 10.19 -10.88 -14.65
N PRO A 81 10.83 -9.79 -14.18
CA PRO A 81 11.77 -9.03 -14.99
C PRO A 81 13.02 -9.84 -15.38
N PRO A 82 13.61 -9.60 -16.56
CA PRO A 82 14.89 -10.20 -16.94
C PRO A 82 16.02 -9.68 -16.05
N ARG A 83 17.18 -10.38 -16.06
CA ARG A 83 18.36 -10.03 -15.23
C ARG A 83 18.81 -8.57 -15.39
N HIS A 84 18.61 -7.96 -16.56
CA HIS A 84 19.00 -6.58 -16.85
C HIS A 84 17.79 -5.65 -16.98
N ASN A 85 16.72 -5.98 -16.25
CA ASN A 85 15.45 -5.25 -16.08
C ASN A 85 14.59 -5.07 -17.33
N PHE A 86 15.16 -4.82 -18.51
CA PHE A 86 14.40 -4.50 -19.72
C PHE A 86 14.93 -5.25 -20.94
N THR A 87 14.01 -5.78 -21.75
CA THR A 87 14.31 -6.29 -23.10
C THR A 87 14.23 -5.15 -24.13
N SER A 88 13.28 -4.24 -23.96
CA SER A 88 13.10 -3.03 -24.75
C SER A 88 12.59 -1.90 -23.87
N LEU A 89 12.93 -0.65 -24.24
CA LEU A 89 12.47 0.53 -23.50
C LEU A 89 11.40 1.26 -24.32
N PRO A 90 10.22 1.55 -23.72
CA PRO A 90 9.23 2.41 -24.37
C PRO A 90 9.72 3.85 -24.43
N ARG A 91 9.17 4.61 -25.38
CA ARG A 91 9.49 6.03 -25.50
C ARG A 91 8.87 6.82 -24.35
N ILE A 92 9.70 7.43 -23.51
CA ILE A 92 9.26 8.22 -22.36
C ILE A 92 8.82 9.61 -22.86
N ARG A 93 7.54 9.94 -22.66
CA ARG A 93 6.93 11.22 -23.07
C ARG A 93 6.11 11.90 -21.97
N SER A 94 5.91 11.23 -20.84
CA SER A 94 5.15 11.69 -19.68
C SER A 94 5.62 10.94 -18.42
N GLU A 95 4.99 11.25 -17.29
CA GLU A 95 5.18 10.58 -16.00
C GLU A 95 4.64 9.14 -15.97
N ARG A 96 3.82 8.74 -16.98
CA ARG A 96 3.17 7.41 -17.06
C ARG A 96 3.56 6.66 -18.34
N PRO A 97 4.85 6.32 -18.54
CA PRO A 97 5.33 5.73 -19.79
C PRO A 97 4.74 4.35 -20.10
N ALA A 98 4.48 3.50 -19.10
CA ALA A 98 3.85 2.19 -19.34
C ALA A 98 2.38 2.35 -19.75
N PHE A 99 1.67 3.31 -19.17
CA PHE A 99 0.28 3.56 -19.54
C PHE A 99 0.15 4.04 -20.99
N GLU A 100 0.99 4.96 -21.44
CA GLU A 100 0.97 5.43 -22.85
C GLU A 100 1.32 4.31 -23.84
N LEU A 101 2.18 3.36 -23.44
CA LEU A 101 2.52 2.19 -24.25
C LEU A 101 1.32 1.26 -24.43
N HIS A 102 0.62 0.92 -23.35
CA HIS A 102 -0.51 -0.01 -23.38
C HIS A 102 -1.81 0.63 -23.90
N TYR A 103 -1.97 1.94 -23.72
CA TYR A 103 -3.17 2.69 -24.12
C TYR A 103 -2.85 3.88 -25.05
N PRO A 104 -2.34 3.66 -26.27
CA PRO A 104 -1.98 4.75 -27.19
C PRO A 104 -3.16 5.67 -27.54
N HIS A 105 -4.37 5.13 -27.59
CA HIS A 105 -5.59 5.87 -27.89
C HIS A 105 -6.01 6.85 -26.78
N MET A 106 -5.47 6.71 -25.57
CA MET A 106 -5.78 7.58 -24.43
C MET A 106 -4.85 8.80 -24.35
N VAL A 107 -3.71 8.79 -25.05
CA VAL A 107 -2.66 9.82 -24.92
C VAL A 107 -3.18 11.23 -25.23
N GLU A 108 -3.95 11.38 -26.31
CA GLU A 108 -4.49 12.69 -26.71
C GLU A 108 -5.50 13.22 -25.68
N ARG A 109 -6.36 12.32 -25.17
CA ARG A 109 -7.33 12.65 -24.13
C ARG A 109 -6.61 13.09 -22.85
N MET A 110 -5.63 12.32 -22.39
CA MET A 110 -4.87 12.65 -21.18
C MET A 110 -4.20 14.01 -21.27
N ARG A 111 -3.62 14.34 -22.44
CA ARG A 111 -2.98 15.66 -22.65
C ARG A 111 -3.98 16.80 -22.66
N ARG A 112 -5.13 16.62 -23.32
CA ARG A 112 -6.19 17.64 -23.32
C ARG A 112 -6.75 17.88 -21.93
N GLU A 113 -7.01 16.82 -21.18
CA GLU A 113 -7.65 16.88 -19.87
C GLU A 113 -6.67 17.23 -18.72
N ALA A 114 -5.35 17.17 -18.94
CA ALA A 114 -4.34 17.42 -17.91
C ALA A 114 -4.43 18.82 -17.25
N HIS A 115 -5.01 19.82 -17.94
CA HIS A 115 -5.05 21.21 -17.47
C HIS A 115 -6.46 21.82 -17.43
N VAL A 116 -7.52 21.02 -17.61
CA VAL A 116 -8.92 21.51 -17.73
C VAL A 116 -9.49 22.09 -16.40
N GLY A 117 -8.71 22.11 -15.32
CA GLY A 117 -9.07 22.73 -14.04
C GLY A 117 -8.48 24.14 -13.78
N HIS A 118 -7.65 24.68 -14.68
CA HIS A 118 -7.05 26.01 -14.50
C HIS A 118 -7.85 27.11 -15.19
N HIS A 119 -9.08 27.34 -14.71
CA HIS A 119 -9.82 28.56 -15.00
C HIS A 119 -10.08 29.30 -13.69
N VAL A 120 -9.20 30.26 -13.40
CA VAL A 120 -9.47 31.44 -12.55
C VAL A 120 -9.22 32.66 -13.43
#